data_AF-A0A2S9FJW2-F1
#
_entry.id   AF-A0A2S9FJW2-F1
#
_cell.length_a   1.000
_cell.length_b   1.000
_cell.length_c   1.000
_cell.angle_alpha   90.00
_cell.angle_beta   90.00
_cell.angle_gamma   90.00
#
_symmetry.space_group_name_H-M   'P 1'
#
loop_
_entity.id
_entity.type
_entity.pdbx_description
1 polymer ?
#
loop_
_entity_poly.entity_id
_entity_poly.type
_entity_poly.pdbx_seq_one_letter_code
_entity_poly.pdbx_strand_id
1 'polypeptide(L)'
;ALLRWTPAFGPHLGASEVIRVAEDSDLIAKLDQYVLRRACLDAQWMQQRLPDIRMSLSVNVSGLELVQQGYAARVFDTLASTAWPAEQLILEVTESVLDVDRPSSISAMHQLRAHGIRIAVDDFGTGYSSLSRLQKMPTDLLKLDRSFTSSITSTSSFAPPLLQAVAGLAEALALPIVAEGV
;
A
#
# COMPACT_ATOMS: atom_id res chain seq x y z
N ALA A 1 -0.76 2.90 -7.86
CA ALA A 1 -2.03 2.79 -8.61
C ALA A 1 -3.14 3.31 -7.71
N LEU A 2 -3.91 4.28 -8.18
CA LEU A 2 -5.00 4.89 -7.41
C LEU A 2 -6.31 4.69 -8.16
N LEU A 3 -7.32 4.15 -7.46
CA LEU A 3 -8.63 3.93 -8.04
C LEU A 3 -9.28 5.27 -8.43
N ARG A 4 -9.88 5.31 -9.62
CA ARG A 4 -10.72 6.41 -10.10
C ARG A 4 -11.93 5.79 -10.77
N TRP A 5 -13.12 6.28 -10.45
CA TRP A 5 -14.37 5.83 -11.06
C TRP A 5 -14.98 6.94 -11.92
N THR A 6 -15.14 6.64 -13.20
CA THR A 6 -15.64 7.59 -14.20
C THR A 6 -16.87 6.97 -14.87
N PRO A 7 -18.07 7.14 -14.27
CA PRO A 7 -19.26 6.50 -14.80
C PRO A 7 -19.70 7.17 -16.11
N ALA A 8 -20.31 6.40 -17.02
CA ALA A 8 -20.86 6.95 -18.26
C ALA A 8 -22.01 7.93 -18.01
N PHE A 9 -22.72 7.77 -16.89
CA PHE A 9 -23.81 8.63 -16.43
C PHE A 9 -23.71 8.85 -14.92
N GLY A 10 -23.91 10.08 -14.45
CA GLY A 10 -23.87 10.44 -13.03
C GLY A 10 -22.59 11.18 -12.59
N PRO A 11 -22.50 11.56 -11.31
CA PRO A 11 -21.36 12.31 -10.80
C PRO A 11 -20.10 11.44 -10.73
N HIS A 12 -18.93 12.10 -10.80
CA HIS A 12 -17.68 11.45 -10.45
C HIS A 12 -17.69 11.07 -8.97
N LEU A 13 -17.32 9.82 -8.69
CA LEU A 13 -17.19 9.33 -7.32
C LEU A 13 -15.73 9.36 -6.90
N GLY A 14 -15.49 9.79 -5.67
CA GLY A 14 -14.18 9.67 -5.04
C GLY A 14 -13.80 8.21 -4.81
N ALA A 15 -12.51 7.91 -4.74
CA ALA A 15 -12.02 6.55 -4.48
C ALA A 15 -12.62 5.98 -3.17
N SER A 16 -12.67 6.79 -2.11
CA SER A 16 -13.23 6.39 -0.81
C SER A 16 -14.72 6.02 -0.88
N GLU A 17 -15.50 6.69 -1.73
CA GLU A 17 -16.93 6.37 -1.89
C GLU A 17 -17.12 5.04 -2.62
N VAL A 18 -16.30 4.79 -3.64
CA VAL A 18 -16.31 3.53 -4.40
C VAL A 18 -15.89 2.36 -3.51
N ILE A 19 -14.84 2.55 -2.70
CA ILE A 19 -14.35 1.56 -1.74
C ILE A 19 -15.46 1.24 -0.73
N ARG A 20 -16.09 2.25 -0.12
CA ARG A 20 -17.19 2.05 0.84
C ARG A 20 -18.33 1.24 0.24
N VAL A 21 -18.77 1.58 -0.98
CA VAL A 21 -19.84 0.82 -1.67
C VAL A 21 -19.40 -0.62 -1.94
N ALA A 22 -18.13 -0.84 -2.31
CA ALA A 22 -17.60 -2.18 -2.53
C ALA A 22 -17.52 -2.99 -1.24
N GLU A 23 -17.21 -2.37 -0.10
CA GLU A 23 -17.24 -2.99 1.22
C GLU A 23 -18.68 -3.35 1.64
N ASP A 24 -19.60 -2.38 1.58
CA ASP A 24 -21.02 -2.56 1.93
C ASP A 24 -21.72 -3.62 1.06
N SER A 25 -21.16 -3.93 -0.11
CA SER A 25 -21.72 -4.88 -1.09
C SER A 25 -20.94 -6.19 -1.20
N ASP A 26 -19.96 -6.47 -0.33
CA ASP A 26 -19.07 -7.64 -0.40
C ASP A 26 -18.33 -7.78 -1.75
N LEU A 27 -18.04 -6.65 -2.40
CA LEU A 27 -17.32 -6.57 -3.68
C LEU A 27 -15.86 -6.14 -3.53
N ILE A 28 -15.40 -5.79 -2.32
CA ILE A 28 -14.04 -5.30 -2.08
C ILE A 28 -12.97 -6.28 -2.59
N ALA A 29 -13.15 -7.58 -2.37
CA ALA A 29 -12.28 -8.63 -2.88
C ALA A 29 -12.11 -8.60 -4.40
N LYS A 30 -13.23 -8.45 -5.10
CA LYS A 30 -13.28 -8.42 -6.57
C LYS A 30 -12.69 -7.14 -7.10
N LEU A 31 -12.93 -6.02 -6.41
CA LEU A 31 -12.36 -4.72 -6.75
C LEU A 31 -10.83 -4.74 -6.59
N ASP A 32 -10.31 -5.24 -5.47
CA ASP A 32 -8.88 -5.36 -5.21
C ASP A 32 -8.19 -6.23 -6.27
N GLN A 33 -8.76 -7.40 -6.57
CA GLN A 33 -8.22 -8.28 -7.62
C GLN A 33 -8.24 -7.59 -9.00
N TYR A 34 -9.33 -6.91 -9.34
CA TYR A 34 -9.43 -6.18 -10.60
C TYR A 34 -8.39 -5.06 -10.69
N VAL A 35 -8.26 -4.25 -9.64
CA VAL A 35 -7.31 -3.13 -9.57
C VAL A 35 -5.89 -3.62 -9.67
N LEU A 36 -5.50 -4.66 -8.92
CA LEU A 36 -4.16 -5.25 -8.98
C LEU A 36 -3.83 -5.73 -10.40
N ARG A 37 -4.72 -6.52 -11.00
CA ARG A 37 -4.52 -7.03 -12.36
C ARG A 37 -4.42 -5.91 -13.38
N ARG A 38 -5.31 -4.92 -13.31
CA ARG A 38 -5.30 -3.77 -14.22
C ARG A 38 -4.03 -2.94 -14.08
N ALA A 39 -3.62 -2.67 -12.84
CA ALA A 39 -2.42 -1.92 -12.51
C ALA A 39 -1.16 -2.62 -13.07
N CYS A 40 -1.06 -3.94 -12.92
CA CYS A 40 0.05 -4.72 -13.48
C CYS A 40 0.08 -4.65 -15.02
N LEU A 41 -1.08 -4.78 -15.68
CA LEU A 41 -1.17 -4.66 -17.15
C LEU A 41 -0.76 -3.27 -17.65
N ASP A 42 -1.25 -2.22 -16.99
CA ASP A 42 -0.91 -0.84 -17.36
C ASP A 42 0.58 -0.54 -17.12
N ALA A 43 1.13 -1.01 -15.99
CA ALA A 43 2.55 -0.87 -15.69
C ALA A 43 3.44 -1.62 -16.69
N GLN A 44 3.05 -2.85 -17.07
CA GLN A 44 3.78 -3.63 -18.07
C GLN A 44 3.76 -2.94 -19.44
N TRP A 45 2.62 -2.38 -19.84
CA TRP A 45 2.49 -1.60 -21.07
C TRP A 45 3.37 -0.34 -21.07
N MET A 46 3.52 0.32 -19.91
CA MET A 46 4.43 1.46 -19.74
C MET A 46 5.90 1.01 -19.79
N GLN A 47 6.25 -0.11 -19.15
CA GLN A 47 7.63 -0.60 -19.06
C GLN A 47 8.19 -0.99 -20.43
N GLN A 48 7.34 -1.54 -21.30
CA GLN A 48 7.70 -1.82 -22.68
C GLN A 48 7.99 -0.55 -23.50
N ARG A 49 7.42 0.59 -23.14
CA ARG A 49 7.67 1.89 -23.80
C ARG A 49 8.87 2.63 -23.24
N LEU A 50 9.26 2.31 -22.01
CA LEU A 50 10.36 2.94 -21.29
C LEU A 50 11.34 1.85 -20.79
N PRO A 51 11.98 1.10 -21.68
CA PRO A 51 12.78 -0.07 -21.30
C PRO A 51 13.97 0.27 -20.40
N ASP A 52 14.49 1.49 -20.49
CA ASP A 52 15.66 1.94 -19.73
C ASP A 52 15.32 2.42 -18.32
N ILE A 53 14.03 2.57 -17.99
CA ILE A 53 13.57 3.05 -16.68
C ILE A 53 12.99 1.87 -15.92
N ARG A 54 13.65 1.47 -14.83
CA ARG A 54 13.09 0.47 -13.90
C ARG A 54 11.97 1.13 -13.09
N MET A 55 10.73 0.70 -13.30
CA MET A 55 9.59 1.22 -12.56
C MET A 55 9.30 0.40 -11.30
N SER A 56 8.58 1.01 -10.36
CA SER A 56 7.95 0.30 -9.24
C SER A 56 6.46 0.60 -9.29
N LEU A 57 5.65 -0.43 -9.06
CA LEU A 57 4.21 -0.36 -9.03
C LEU A 57 3.73 -0.53 -7.59
N SER A 58 3.26 0.53 -6.97
CA SER A 58 2.53 0.43 -5.70
C SER A 58 1.05 0.18 -5.93
N VAL A 59 0.43 -0.72 -5.18
CA VAL A 59 -1.02 -0.99 -5.23
C VAL A 59 -1.56 -1.06 -3.80
N ASN A 60 -2.61 -0.30 -3.52
CA ASN A 60 -3.32 -0.35 -2.25
C ASN A 60 -4.12 -1.66 -2.14
N VAL A 61 -4.04 -2.31 -0.98
CA VAL A 61 -4.74 -3.55 -0.71
C VAL A 61 -5.47 -3.47 0.62
N SER A 62 -6.68 -4.01 0.67
CA SER A 62 -7.43 -4.08 1.92
C SER A 62 -6.76 -5.04 2.90
N GLY A 63 -6.60 -4.62 4.15
CA GLY A 63 -6.15 -5.49 5.24
C GLY A 63 -7.09 -6.69 5.46
N LEU A 64 -8.36 -6.57 5.07
CA LEU A 64 -9.35 -7.66 5.10
C LEU A 64 -9.10 -8.73 4.04
N GLU A 65 -8.45 -8.39 2.92
CA GLU A 65 -8.13 -9.37 1.86
C GLU A 65 -6.84 -10.13 2.16
N LEU A 66 -5.81 -9.43 2.66
CA LEU A 66 -4.49 -10.01 3.00
C LEU A 66 -4.59 -11.21 3.95
N VAL A 67 -5.66 -11.18 4.72
CA VAL A 67 -6.08 -12.03 5.80
C VAL A 67 -6.74 -13.34 5.31
N GLN A 68 -7.24 -13.34 4.07
CA GLN A 68 -7.94 -14.47 3.49
C GLN A 68 -6.98 -15.56 3.07
N GLN A 69 -7.43 -16.81 3.18
CA GLN A 69 -6.66 -17.93 2.68
C GLN A 69 -6.43 -17.81 1.17
N GLY A 70 -5.20 -18.11 0.76
CA GLY A 70 -4.80 -18.08 -0.64
C GLY A 70 -4.58 -16.68 -1.22
N TYR A 71 -4.62 -15.60 -0.44
CA TYR A 71 -4.37 -14.25 -0.95
C TYR A 71 -3.02 -14.14 -1.68
N ALA A 72 -1.93 -14.63 -1.06
CA ALA A 72 -0.61 -14.62 -1.68
C ALA A 72 -0.59 -15.37 -3.03
N ALA A 73 -1.26 -16.53 -3.10
CA ALA A 73 -1.39 -17.29 -4.34
C ALA A 73 -2.12 -16.49 -5.44
N ARG A 74 -3.22 -15.79 -5.11
CA ARG A 74 -3.94 -14.91 -6.05
C ARG A 74 -3.05 -13.79 -6.60
N VAL A 75 -2.19 -13.22 -5.75
CA VAL A 75 -1.23 -12.21 -6.17
C VAL A 75 -0.21 -12.81 -7.14
N PHE A 76 0.32 -14.00 -6.84
CA PHE A 76 1.26 -14.69 -7.72
C PHE A 76 0.65 -15.04 -9.08
N ASP A 77 -0.58 -15.55 -9.10
CA ASP A 77 -1.32 -15.82 -10.34
C ASP A 77 -1.54 -14.56 -11.17
N THR A 78 -1.79 -13.43 -10.50
CA THR A 78 -1.94 -12.12 -11.16
C THR A 78 -0.62 -11.66 -11.77
N LEU A 79 0.49 -11.76 -11.04
CA LEU A 79 1.81 -11.41 -11.57
C LEU A 79 2.19 -12.31 -12.76
N ALA A 80 1.97 -13.62 -12.64
CA ALA A 80 2.25 -14.58 -13.71
C ALA A 80 1.42 -14.28 -14.98
N SER A 81 0.12 -13.99 -14.83
CA SER A 81 -0.76 -13.71 -15.96
C SER A 81 -0.55 -12.34 -16.61
N THR A 82 0.06 -11.39 -15.90
CA THR A 82 0.33 -10.04 -16.40
C THR A 82 1.80 -9.83 -16.79
N ALA A 83 2.67 -10.79 -16.47
CA ALA A 83 4.11 -10.74 -16.66
C ALA A 83 4.80 -9.55 -15.93
N TRP A 84 4.18 -9.03 -14.87
CA TRP A 84 4.80 -8.00 -14.04
C TRP A 84 5.77 -8.64 -13.04
N PRO A 85 7.02 -8.14 -12.90
CA PRO A 85 8.00 -8.71 -11.99
C PRO A 85 7.66 -8.42 -10.51
N ALA A 86 7.69 -9.47 -9.69
CA ALA A 86 7.34 -9.40 -8.27
C ALA A 86 8.17 -8.35 -7.49
N GLU A 87 9.47 -8.24 -7.77
CA GLU A 87 10.38 -7.27 -7.13
C GLU A 87 9.99 -5.80 -7.36
N GLN A 88 9.24 -5.54 -8.43
CA GLN A 88 8.77 -4.20 -8.78
C GLN A 88 7.35 -3.93 -8.24
N LEU A 89 6.67 -4.93 -7.66
CA LEU A 89 5.40 -4.73 -6.98
C LEU A 89 5.62 -4.33 -5.52
N ILE A 90 4.93 -3.28 -5.10
CA ILE A 90 4.79 -2.86 -3.71
C ILE A 90 3.30 -2.97 -3.36
N LEU A 91 2.98 -3.71 -2.31
CA LEU A 91 1.62 -3.74 -1.76
C LEU A 91 1.53 -2.79 -0.58
N GLU A 92 0.66 -1.80 -0.68
CA GLU A 92 0.41 -0.79 0.35
C GLU A 92 -0.76 -1.29 1.21
N VAL A 93 -0.46 -1.59 2.47
CA VAL A 93 -1.44 -2.10 3.44
C VAL A 93 -1.77 -0.99 4.42
N THR A 94 -3.04 -0.60 4.48
CA THR A 94 -3.50 0.37 5.48
C THR A 94 -3.44 -0.25 6.88
N GLU A 95 -2.74 0.40 7.79
CA GLU A 95 -2.45 -0.15 9.13
C GLU A 95 -3.72 -0.42 9.94
N SER A 96 -4.74 0.44 9.82
CA SER A 96 -5.98 0.35 10.60
C SER A 96 -6.81 -0.89 10.32
N VAL A 97 -6.69 -1.45 9.11
CA VAL A 97 -7.50 -2.57 8.62
C VAL A 97 -6.81 -3.93 8.86
N LEU A 98 -5.50 -3.92 9.10
CA LEU A 98 -4.72 -5.14 9.25
C LEU A 98 -4.84 -5.76 10.65
N ASP A 99 -5.37 -6.96 10.76
CA ASP A 99 -5.28 -7.72 12.02
C ASP A 99 -3.90 -8.37 12.15
N VAL A 100 -2.98 -7.67 12.81
CA VAL A 100 -1.58 -8.10 13.02
C VAL A 100 -1.42 -9.19 14.08
N ASP A 101 -2.42 -9.37 14.95
CA ASP A 101 -2.38 -10.40 15.99
C ASP A 101 -2.85 -11.74 15.43
N ARG A 102 -3.52 -11.74 14.28
CA ARG A 102 -3.84 -12.97 13.57
C ARG A 102 -2.62 -13.54 12.81
N PRO A 103 -2.20 -14.79 13.10
CA PRO A 103 -1.03 -15.40 12.46
C PRO A 103 -1.12 -15.52 10.92
N SER A 104 -2.34 -15.66 10.36
CA SER A 104 -2.51 -15.79 8.91
C SER A 104 -2.10 -14.53 8.15
N SER A 105 -2.31 -13.34 8.72
CA SER A 105 -1.95 -12.06 8.11
C SER A 105 -0.43 -11.94 7.95
N ILE A 106 0.29 -12.21 9.05
CA ILE A 106 1.76 -12.17 9.07
C ILE A 106 2.35 -13.23 8.15
N SER A 107 1.77 -14.44 8.13
CA SER A 107 2.20 -15.51 7.21
C SER A 107 2.04 -15.10 5.75
N ALA A 108 0.92 -14.50 5.36
CA ALA A 108 0.70 -14.04 3.99
C ALA A 108 1.73 -12.98 3.57
N MET A 109 2.02 -12.01 4.45
CA MET A 109 3.04 -11.00 4.19
C MET A 109 4.45 -11.63 4.03
N HIS A 110 4.82 -12.60 4.87
CA HIS A 110 6.08 -13.32 4.70
C HIS A 110 6.13 -14.09 3.37
N GLN A 111 5.04 -14.74 2.96
CA GLN A 111 4.98 -15.45 1.68
C GLN A 111 5.18 -14.50 0.50
N LEU A 112 4.52 -13.34 0.52
CA LEU A 112 4.66 -12.30 -0.50
C LEU A 112 6.11 -11.80 -0.58
N ARG A 113 6.73 -11.47 0.56
CA ARG A 113 8.13 -11.02 0.64
C ARG A 113 9.12 -12.08 0.20
N ALA A 114 8.88 -13.36 0.50
CA ALA A 114 9.73 -14.45 0.05
C ALA A 114 9.76 -14.59 -1.49
N HIS A 115 8.74 -14.07 -2.18
CA HIS A 115 8.67 -13.99 -3.64
C HIS A 115 9.15 -12.64 -4.21
N GLY A 116 9.78 -11.80 -3.38
CA GLY A 116 10.34 -10.51 -3.78
C GLY A 116 9.35 -9.35 -3.78
N ILE A 117 8.07 -9.58 -3.47
CA ILE A 117 7.08 -8.51 -3.38
C ILE A 117 7.36 -7.66 -2.14
N ARG A 118 7.48 -6.35 -2.33
CA ARG A 118 7.69 -5.42 -1.21
C ARG A 118 6.36 -5.07 -0.55
N ILE A 119 6.41 -4.83 0.75
CA ILE A 119 5.24 -4.41 1.52
C ILE A 119 5.50 -3.02 2.10
N ALA A 120 4.50 -2.16 1.96
CA ALA A 120 4.48 -0.83 2.52
C ALA A 120 3.34 -0.72 3.53
N VAL A 121 3.60 -0.03 4.64
CA VAL A 121 2.54 0.39 5.56
C VAL A 121 2.07 1.76 5.13
N ASP A 122 0.78 1.89 4.84
CA ASP A 122 0.16 3.14 4.42
C ASP A 122 -0.53 3.87 5.59
N ASP A 123 -0.67 5.19 5.43
CA ASP A 123 -1.32 6.11 6.39
C ASP A 123 -0.77 6.04 7.82
N PHE A 124 0.53 5.79 7.98
CA PHE A 124 1.13 5.69 9.31
C PHE A 124 0.94 6.99 10.10
N GLY A 125 0.39 6.87 11.32
CA GLY A 125 0.19 7.97 12.26
C GLY A 125 -1.18 8.64 12.21
N THR A 126 -2.12 8.14 11.40
CA THR A 126 -3.50 8.67 11.31
C THR A 126 -4.50 8.00 12.29
N GLY A 127 -4.08 6.96 13.02
CA GLY A 127 -4.93 6.21 13.97
C GLY A 127 -4.20 5.79 15.25
N TYR A 128 -4.65 4.71 15.90
CA TYR A 128 -3.95 4.04 17.02
C TYR A 128 -2.69 3.29 16.54
N SER A 129 -1.88 3.94 15.70
CA SER A 129 -0.64 3.38 15.17
C SER A 129 0.26 2.99 16.32
N SER A 130 0.29 1.70 16.66
CA SER A 130 1.08 1.22 17.77
C SER A 130 2.41 0.75 17.23
N LEU A 131 3.49 1.32 17.75
CA LEU A 131 4.85 0.85 17.47
C LEU A 131 4.99 -0.67 17.67
N SER A 132 4.23 -1.23 18.61
CA SER A 132 4.17 -2.67 18.84
C SER A 132 3.61 -3.47 17.66
N ARG A 133 2.68 -2.89 16.88
CA ARG A 133 2.14 -3.50 15.66
C ARG A 133 3.16 -3.43 14.53
N LEU A 134 3.77 -2.27 14.34
CA LEU A 134 4.82 -2.06 13.32
C LEU A 134 5.99 -3.04 13.52
N GLN A 135 6.41 -3.30 14.76
CA GLN A 135 7.46 -4.28 15.07
C GLN A 135 7.11 -5.73 14.68
N LYS A 136 5.83 -6.11 14.69
CA LYS A 136 5.39 -7.45 14.29
C LYS A 136 5.21 -7.59 12.79
N MET A 137 4.99 -6.47 12.09
CA MET A 137 4.68 -6.45 10.68
C MET A 137 5.95 -6.62 9.83
N PRO A 138 6.03 -7.64 8.98
CA PRO A 138 7.12 -7.74 8.02
C PRO A 138 6.89 -6.73 6.89
N THR A 139 7.32 -5.49 7.11
CA THR A 139 7.25 -4.39 6.13
C THR A 139 8.64 -4.04 5.58
N ASP A 140 8.67 -3.46 4.39
CA ASP A 140 9.89 -3.01 3.70
C ASP A 140 9.99 -1.49 3.63
N LEU A 141 8.87 -0.76 3.82
CA LEU A 141 8.86 0.70 3.86
C LEU A 141 7.64 1.25 4.61
N LEU A 142 7.75 2.51 5.02
CA LEU A 142 6.72 3.25 5.74
C LEU A 142 6.28 4.46 4.92
N LYS A 143 4.97 4.61 4.68
CA LYS A 143 4.41 5.82 4.06
C LYS A 143 3.85 6.73 5.14
N LEU A 144 4.32 7.97 5.19
CA LEU A 144 3.80 8.99 6.10
C LEU A 144 2.68 9.76 5.42
N ASP A 145 1.54 9.82 6.11
CA ASP A 145 0.40 10.60 5.66
C ASP A 145 0.76 12.09 5.56
N ARG A 146 0.07 12.77 4.64
CA ARG A 146 0.24 14.20 4.36
C ARG A 146 0.02 15.10 5.58
N SER A 147 -0.66 14.64 6.63
CA SER A 147 -0.79 15.42 7.87
C SER A 147 0.56 15.74 8.49
N PHE A 148 1.55 14.85 8.37
CA PHE A 148 2.92 15.08 8.85
C PHE A 148 3.64 16.15 8.04
N THR A 149 3.53 16.11 6.71
CA THR A 149 4.18 17.08 5.81
C THR A 149 3.50 18.44 5.84
N SER A 150 2.17 18.48 6.01
CA SER A 150 1.38 19.73 6.09
C SER A 150 1.77 20.63 7.26
N SER A 151 2.39 20.07 8.30
CA SER A 151 2.86 20.81 9.48
C SER A 151 4.21 21.50 9.25
N ILE A 152 4.90 21.21 8.15
CA ILE A 152 6.18 21.82 7.80
C ILE A 152 5.93 23.24 7.26
N THR A 153 6.42 24.24 7.98
CA THR A 153 6.31 25.65 7.57
C THR A 153 7.69 26.22 7.26
N SER A 154 7.75 27.06 6.21
CA SER A 154 8.98 27.75 5.79
C SER A 154 9.51 28.77 6.81
N THR A 155 8.69 29.11 7.82
CA THR A 155 9.02 30.07 8.88
C THR A 155 9.69 29.42 10.10
N SER A 156 9.69 28.09 10.19
CA SER A 156 10.35 27.37 11.28
C SER A 156 11.77 26.93 10.88
N SER A 157 12.75 27.15 11.76
CA SER A 157 14.12 26.68 11.55
C SER A 157 14.32 25.19 11.86
N PHE A 158 13.30 24.52 12.42
CA PHE A 158 13.38 23.15 12.87
C PHE A 158 12.21 22.33 12.31
N ALA A 159 12.49 21.09 11.92
CA ALA A 159 11.44 20.15 11.56
C ALA A 159 10.47 19.94 12.75
N PRO A 160 9.17 19.73 12.49
CA PRO A 160 8.19 19.42 13.52
C PRO A 160 8.66 18.26 14.41
N PRO A 161 8.56 18.35 15.76
CA PRO A 161 9.09 17.32 16.66
C PRO A 161 8.57 15.90 16.38
N LEU A 162 7.30 15.79 15.97
CA LEU A 162 6.69 14.52 15.62
C LEU A 162 7.34 13.89 14.37
N LEU A 163 7.65 14.70 13.35
CA LEU A 163 8.33 14.23 12.14
C LEU A 163 9.76 13.74 12.47
N GLN A 164 10.46 14.46 13.35
CA GLN A 164 11.78 14.02 13.82
C GLN A 164 11.72 12.70 14.57
N ALA A 165 10.71 12.51 15.44
CA ALA A 165 10.52 11.27 16.18
C ALA A 165 10.23 10.09 15.24
N VAL A 166 9.38 10.27 14.24
CA VAL A 166 9.06 9.23 13.25
C VAL A 166 10.25 8.90 12.34
N ALA A 167 11.02 9.91 11.93
CA ALA A 167 12.27 9.69 11.19
C ALA A 167 13.28 8.87 12.00
N GLY A 168 13.50 9.22 13.27
CA GLY A 168 14.40 8.47 14.16
C GLY A 168 13.91 7.05 14.43
N LEU A 169 12.59 6.83 14.54
CA LEU A 169 12.02 5.49 14.64
C LEU A 169 12.32 4.65 13.39
N ALA A 170 12.06 5.19 12.21
CA ALA A 170 12.26 4.44 10.98
C ALA A 170 13.74 4.12 10.74
N GLU A 171 14.64 5.03 11.11
CA GLU A 171 16.09 4.78 11.13
C GLU A 171 16.43 3.63 12.09
N ALA A 172 15.91 3.65 13.32
CA ALA A 172 16.12 2.59 14.30
C ALA A 172 15.57 1.22 13.85
N LEU A 173 14.52 1.22 13.02
CA LEU A 173 13.93 0.01 12.44
C LEU A 173 14.54 -0.37 11.08
N ALA A 174 15.49 0.41 10.56
CA ALA A 174 16.03 0.28 9.22
C ALA A 174 14.95 0.26 8.12
N LEU A 175 13.88 1.05 8.30
CA LEU A 175 12.76 1.17 7.38
C LEU A 175 12.86 2.48 6.58
N PRO A 176 12.96 2.41 5.24
CA PRO A 176 12.81 3.57 4.38
C PRO A 176 11.45 4.25 4.59
N ILE A 177 11.44 5.59 4.57
CA ILE A 177 10.23 6.40 4.63
C ILE A 177 9.93 7.00 3.25
N VAL A 178 8.65 6.99 2.87
CA VAL A 178 8.09 7.81 1.80
C VAL A 178 7.11 8.80 2.42
N ALA A 179 7.33 10.10 2.21
CA ALA A 179 6.42 11.14 2.70
C ALA A 179 5.43 11.55 1.61
N GLU A 180 4.14 11.57 1.93
CA GLU A 180 3.10 12.01 1.01
C GLU A 180 2.81 13.51 1.11
N GLY A 181 2.27 14.10 0.04
CA GLY A 181 1.80 15.50 0.05
C GLY A 181 2.90 16.55 0.15
N VAL A 182 4.11 16.24 -0.34
CA VAL A 182 5.23 17.19 -0.50
C VAL A 182 4.99 18.13 -1.68
#